data_AF-A0A1M8A2Q2-F1
#
_entry.id   AF-A0A1M8A2Q2-F1
#
_cell.length_a   1.000
_cell.length_b   1.000
_cell.length_c   1.000
_cell.angle_alpha   90.00
_cell.angle_beta   90.00
_cell.angle_gamma   90.00
#
_symmetry.space_group_name_H-M   'P 1'
#
loop_
_entity.id
_entity.type
_entity.pdbx_description
1 polymer ?
#
loop_
_entity_poly.entity_id
_entity_poly.type
_entity_poly.pdbx_seq_one_letter_code
_entity_poly.pdbx_strand_id
1 'polypeptide(L)'
;MDIGKKKDSDLTAPTPQNTPLSNAPIEREALARPAVPTIGEEDEGASDAVAGLPSAALTGMIQDRLSTLVGRSSGYIESLPDEVRRRVEGLKGLNVEHQKLEAAFQRELLALEKAFAERYEPLYARRREIVLGSVEPTAAEVEAGEAVDPEDDEEDEDAEDEDEAPREKPRSLANISIKTDAPKGVPEFWLTALKNHVALSELITERDEGALRHLTDVRLRYLDSQGDAAPDQAQQGFQLLFVFAKNEFFTNEVLTKTYFYQDEVGLSGDLVYDHAEGTEIAWTSAENDLTHRVETKKQRNKNTNETRTVKRLVPTDSFFHFFAPPVPPSDDDDADEDELDALEERLELDYQVGEDLKDRIIPHAIDFFTGKALQVENADEWDDEDALDDYDDEDDDDEDDDAPPARQDPQECKQQ
;
A
#
# COMPACT_ATOMS: atom_id res chain seq x y z
N MET A 1 -11.91 -40.11 51.86
CA MET A 1 -10.76 -40.97 52.22
C MET A 1 -9.60 -40.54 51.35
N ASP A 2 -8.50 -40.21 52.02
CA ASP A 2 -7.32 -39.54 51.49
C ASP A 2 -6.23 -40.57 51.12
N ILE A 3 -5.21 -40.09 50.38
CA ILE A 3 -3.87 -40.66 50.13
C ILE A 3 -3.76 -41.63 48.92
N GLY A 4 -2.88 -41.42 47.93
CA GLY A 4 -1.79 -40.46 47.89
C GLY A 4 -1.00 -40.37 46.58
N LYS A 5 -0.20 -39.30 46.54
CA LYS A 5 0.77 -38.84 45.54
C LYS A 5 1.82 -39.89 45.15
N LYS A 6 2.24 -39.85 43.88
CA LYS A 6 3.66 -39.79 43.50
C LYS A 6 3.83 -39.02 42.20
N LYS A 7 4.91 -38.25 42.17
CA LYS A 7 5.33 -37.21 41.23
C LYS A 7 6.68 -37.70 40.70
N ASP A 8 6.80 -37.87 39.38
CA ASP A 8 8.05 -38.04 38.62
C ASP A 8 7.73 -37.41 37.25
N SER A 9 8.10 -36.15 36.99
CA SER A 9 9.41 -35.64 36.56
C SER A 9 9.75 -35.99 35.11
N ASP A 10 9.90 -34.95 34.29
CA ASP A 10 10.58 -34.88 32.99
C ASP A 10 10.10 -35.79 31.86
N LEU A 11 9.32 -35.20 30.94
CA LEU A 11 9.17 -35.68 29.56
C LEU A 11 9.60 -34.57 28.60
N THR A 12 10.86 -34.17 28.70
CA THR A 12 11.56 -33.40 27.67
C THR A 12 12.21 -34.42 26.74
N ALA A 13 11.74 -34.48 25.49
CA ALA A 13 12.29 -35.37 24.47
C ALA A 13 13.75 -34.97 24.16
N PRO A 14 14.70 -35.93 24.08
CA PRO A 14 16.10 -35.62 23.82
C PRO A 14 16.31 -35.25 22.35
N THR A 15 16.81 -34.04 22.10
CA THR A 15 17.32 -33.60 20.80
C THR A 15 18.60 -34.37 20.44
N PRO A 16 18.74 -34.91 19.22
CA PRO A 16 19.97 -35.58 18.80
C PRO A 16 21.07 -34.55 18.54
N GLN A 17 22.05 -34.55 19.43
CA GLN A 17 23.25 -33.75 19.40
C GLN A 17 24.27 -34.37 18.43
N ASN A 18 24.48 -33.72 17.28
CA ASN A 18 25.44 -34.20 16.26
C ASN A 18 26.57 -33.19 16.06
N THR A 19 27.36 -32.97 17.11
CA THR A 19 28.59 -32.17 17.07
C THR A 19 29.79 -33.12 17.18
N PRO A 20 30.65 -33.25 16.15
CA PRO A 20 31.84 -34.09 16.24
C PRO A 20 32.88 -33.50 17.20
N LEU A 21 33.42 -34.37 18.05
CA LEU A 21 34.27 -34.09 19.21
C LEU A 21 35.77 -34.08 18.84
N SER A 22 36.15 -33.39 17.76
CA SER A 22 37.57 -33.22 17.39
C SER A 22 37.85 -31.84 16.79
N ASN A 23 38.77 -31.08 17.40
CA ASN A 23 39.35 -29.90 16.77
C ASN A 23 40.20 -30.36 15.56
N ALA A 24 39.81 -29.93 14.37
CA ALA A 24 40.65 -30.05 13.17
C ALA A 24 41.89 -29.13 13.32
N PRO A 25 43.08 -29.55 12.87
CA PRO A 25 44.28 -28.73 12.97
C PRO A 25 44.18 -27.56 11.98
N ILE A 26 44.16 -26.33 12.50
CA ILE A 26 44.29 -25.10 11.70
C ILE A 26 45.79 -24.88 11.44
N GLU A 27 46.36 -25.57 10.46
CA GLU A 27 47.53 -25.07 9.75
C GLU A 27 47.03 -24.35 8.48
N ARG A 28 47.20 -23.02 8.44
CA ARG A 28 46.91 -22.19 7.28
C ARG A 28 47.94 -22.50 6.18
N GLU A 29 47.71 -23.57 5.43
CA GLU A 29 48.34 -23.76 4.13
C GLU A 29 47.66 -22.79 3.14
N ALA A 30 48.46 -21.92 2.52
CA ALA A 30 47.99 -20.84 1.66
C ALA A 30 47.20 -21.42 0.47
N LEU A 31 45.87 -21.39 0.56
CA LEU A 31 44.97 -21.69 -0.55
C LEU A 31 45.31 -20.74 -1.70
N ALA A 32 45.86 -21.34 -2.77
CA ALA A 32 46.12 -20.66 -4.02
C ALA A 32 44.82 -20.00 -4.51
N ARG A 33 44.87 -18.68 -4.67
CA ARG A 33 43.78 -17.91 -5.29
C ARG A 33 43.54 -18.49 -6.69
N PRO A 34 42.29 -18.79 -7.10
CA PRO A 34 42.02 -19.11 -8.48
C PRO A 34 42.39 -17.89 -9.34
N ALA A 35 43.42 -18.05 -10.18
CA ALA A 35 43.83 -17.05 -11.15
C ALA A 35 42.83 -17.08 -12.31
N VAL A 36 41.74 -16.32 -12.17
CA VAL A 36 40.94 -15.91 -13.32
C VAL A 36 41.80 -14.91 -14.10
N PRO A 37 42.04 -15.08 -15.41
CA PRO A 37 42.70 -14.04 -16.19
C PRO A 37 41.84 -12.78 -16.09
N THR A 38 42.45 -11.67 -15.69
CA THR A 38 41.86 -10.34 -15.83
C THR A 38 41.49 -10.15 -17.29
N ILE A 39 40.26 -9.71 -17.55
CA ILE A 39 39.82 -9.34 -18.88
C ILE A 39 40.84 -8.33 -19.42
N GLY A 40 41.38 -8.60 -20.61
CA GLY A 40 42.31 -7.67 -21.25
C GLY A 40 41.56 -6.39 -21.58
N GLU A 41 41.93 -5.29 -20.94
CA GLU A 41 41.62 -3.94 -21.41
C GLU A 41 42.44 -3.69 -22.68
N GLU A 42 41.99 -4.26 -23.80
CA GLU A 42 42.45 -3.90 -25.13
C GLU A 42 41.37 -3.07 -25.83
N ASP A 43 41.02 -1.93 -25.24
CA ASP A 43 40.56 -0.75 -25.96
C ASP A 43 40.86 0.51 -25.12
N GLU A 44 42.16 0.84 -25.00
CA GLU A 44 42.62 2.13 -24.47
C GLU A 44 42.22 3.25 -25.46
N GLY A 45 40.97 3.68 -25.37
CA GLY A 45 40.46 4.84 -26.11
C GLY A 45 39.45 5.71 -25.35
N ALA A 46 38.99 5.30 -24.17
CA ALA A 46 37.88 5.99 -23.48
C ALA A 46 38.08 6.25 -21.97
N SER A 47 39.20 5.83 -21.36
CA SER A 47 39.40 5.95 -19.90
C SER A 47 39.66 7.39 -19.42
N ASP A 48 40.15 8.28 -20.29
CA ASP A 48 40.43 9.68 -19.92
C ASP A 48 39.19 10.61 -19.98
N ALA A 49 38.03 10.13 -20.44
CA ALA A 49 36.84 10.95 -20.61
C ALA A 49 35.86 10.92 -19.42
N VAL A 50 36.02 9.96 -18.50
CA VAL A 50 35.02 9.68 -17.43
C VAL A 50 35.39 10.33 -16.09
N ALA A 51 36.67 10.62 -15.87
CA ALA A 51 37.19 11.14 -14.61
C ALA A 51 36.82 12.62 -14.31
N GLY A 52 36.11 13.29 -15.21
CA GLY A 52 35.72 14.70 -15.09
C GLY A 52 34.24 15.00 -15.38
N LEU A 53 33.40 13.97 -15.53
CA LEU A 53 31.97 14.17 -15.80
C LEU A 53 31.21 14.41 -14.49
N PRO A 54 30.26 15.36 -14.44
CA PRO A 54 29.40 15.53 -13.28
C PRO A 54 28.62 14.25 -13.01
N SER A 55 28.37 13.93 -11.73
CA SER A 55 27.73 12.68 -11.29
C SER A 55 26.48 12.34 -12.12
N ALA A 56 25.65 13.32 -12.45
CA ALA A 56 24.47 13.17 -13.29
C ALA A 56 24.74 12.67 -14.73
N ALA A 57 25.84 13.10 -15.37
CA ALA A 57 26.23 12.63 -16.70
C ALA A 57 26.81 11.20 -16.65
N LEU A 58 27.39 10.82 -15.51
CA LEU A 58 27.90 9.46 -15.28
C LEU A 58 26.74 8.49 -15.01
N THR A 59 25.73 8.92 -14.23
CA THR A 59 24.46 8.19 -14.06
C THR A 59 23.72 8.02 -15.39
N GLY A 60 23.62 9.08 -16.21
CA GLY A 60 23.01 8.98 -17.55
C GLY A 60 23.76 8.03 -18.48
N MET A 61 25.10 8.04 -18.52
CA MET A 61 25.89 7.09 -19.30
C MET A 61 25.80 5.64 -18.79
N ILE A 62 25.65 5.46 -17.47
CA ILE A 62 25.42 4.14 -16.86
C ILE A 62 24.03 3.64 -17.26
N GLN A 63 23.01 4.49 -17.22
CA GLN A 63 21.64 4.18 -17.62
C GLN A 63 21.57 3.85 -19.12
N ASP A 64 22.20 4.63 -20.00
CA ASP A 64 22.31 4.34 -21.43
C ASP A 64 23.04 3.00 -21.72
N ARG A 65 24.08 2.67 -20.94
CA ARG A 65 24.79 1.39 -21.06
C ARG A 65 24.00 0.21 -20.52
N LEU A 66 23.25 0.40 -19.44
CA LEU A 66 22.32 -0.60 -18.91
C LEU A 66 21.19 -0.84 -19.91
N SER A 67 20.57 0.20 -20.45
CA SER A 67 19.51 0.12 -21.48
C SER A 67 19.97 -0.56 -22.76
N THR A 68 21.24 -0.39 -23.16
CA THR A 68 21.82 -1.13 -24.31
C THR A 68 22.21 -2.59 -24.00
N LEU A 69 22.27 -2.97 -22.72
CA LEU A 69 22.60 -4.31 -22.24
C LEU A 69 21.35 -5.14 -21.91
N VAL A 70 20.23 -4.49 -21.58
CA VAL A 70 18.92 -5.14 -21.42
C VAL A 70 18.56 -5.87 -22.73
N GLY A 71 18.32 -7.18 -22.64
CA GLY A 71 17.95 -8.02 -23.79
C GLY A 71 19.08 -8.41 -24.75
N ARG A 72 20.32 -7.89 -24.59
CA ARG A 72 21.48 -8.35 -25.36
C ARG A 72 22.23 -9.40 -24.56
N SER A 73 22.47 -10.56 -25.15
CA SER A 73 23.40 -11.51 -24.55
C SER A 73 24.77 -10.83 -24.44
N SER A 74 25.40 -10.92 -23.27
CA SER A 74 26.67 -10.24 -22.97
C SER A 74 27.86 -10.75 -23.80
N GLY A 75 27.61 -11.55 -24.86
CA GLY A 75 28.60 -12.30 -25.63
C GLY A 75 29.23 -13.45 -24.83
N TYR A 76 29.16 -13.39 -23.50
CA TYR A 76 29.72 -14.37 -22.59
C TYR A 76 29.07 -15.74 -22.81
N ILE A 77 27.73 -15.80 -22.87
CA ILE A 77 27.00 -17.06 -23.04
C ILE A 77 27.36 -17.74 -24.38
N GLU A 78 27.55 -16.96 -25.44
CA GLU A 78 27.96 -17.43 -26.77
C GLU A 78 29.41 -17.93 -26.77
N SER A 79 30.27 -17.28 -25.99
CA SER A 79 31.68 -17.65 -25.84
C SER A 79 31.92 -18.94 -25.04
N LEU A 80 30.90 -19.42 -24.30
CA LEU A 80 30.99 -20.64 -23.51
C LEU A 80 31.15 -21.88 -24.42
N PRO A 81 31.94 -22.90 -24.01
CA PRO A 81 32.01 -24.17 -24.71
C PRO A 81 30.64 -24.85 -24.86
N ASP A 82 30.46 -25.64 -25.93
CA ASP A 82 29.21 -26.33 -26.25
C ASP A 82 28.68 -27.18 -25.08
N GLU A 83 29.57 -27.82 -24.32
CA GLU A 83 29.19 -28.61 -23.14
C GLU A 83 28.59 -27.75 -22.03
N VAL A 84 29.06 -26.51 -21.87
CA VAL A 84 28.54 -25.56 -20.89
C VAL A 84 27.23 -24.96 -21.40
N ARG A 85 27.15 -24.54 -22.67
CA ARG A 85 25.89 -24.05 -23.26
C ARG A 85 24.80 -25.10 -23.20
N ARG A 86 25.11 -26.38 -23.44
CA ARG A 86 24.15 -27.49 -23.25
C ARG A 86 23.63 -27.56 -21.81
N ARG A 87 24.48 -27.33 -20.80
CA ARG A 87 24.05 -27.28 -19.39
C ARG A 87 23.15 -26.07 -19.14
N VAL A 88 23.48 -24.90 -19.66
CA VAL A 88 22.65 -23.69 -19.56
C VAL A 88 21.27 -23.91 -20.18
N GLU A 89 21.21 -24.49 -21.39
CA GLU A 89 19.93 -24.85 -22.02
C GLU A 89 19.15 -25.90 -21.20
N GLY A 90 19.85 -26.85 -20.57
CA GLY A 90 19.25 -27.78 -19.61
C GLY A 90 18.66 -27.06 -18.39
N LEU A 91 19.36 -26.07 -17.84
CA LEU A 91 18.88 -25.25 -16.72
C LEU A 91 17.67 -24.40 -17.12
N LYS A 92 17.65 -23.81 -18.32
CA LYS A 92 16.46 -23.12 -18.85
C LYS A 92 15.25 -24.05 -18.94
N GLY A 93 15.46 -25.29 -19.39
CA GLY A 93 14.41 -26.31 -19.40
C GLY A 93 13.87 -26.65 -18.01
N LEU A 94 14.74 -26.70 -16.98
CA LEU A 94 14.29 -26.85 -15.59
C LEU A 94 13.52 -25.63 -15.09
N ASN A 95 13.92 -24.42 -15.49
CA ASN A 95 13.22 -23.18 -15.14
C ASN A 95 11.79 -23.16 -15.70
N VAL A 96 11.57 -23.70 -16.89
CA VAL A 96 10.21 -23.86 -17.46
C VAL A 96 9.34 -24.78 -16.59
N GLU A 97 9.89 -25.86 -16.03
CA GLU A 97 9.13 -26.73 -15.11
C GLU A 97 8.86 -26.03 -13.77
N HIS A 98 9.79 -25.22 -13.28
CA HIS A 98 9.60 -24.38 -12.09
C HIS A 98 8.46 -23.37 -12.30
N GLN A 99 8.45 -22.64 -13.42
CA GLN A 99 7.39 -21.70 -13.77
C GLN A 99 6.00 -22.35 -13.86
N LYS A 100 5.92 -23.60 -14.35
CA LYS A 100 4.65 -24.36 -14.34
C LYS A 100 4.15 -24.64 -12.92
N LEU A 101 5.05 -24.92 -11.98
CA LEU A 101 4.70 -25.13 -10.58
C LEU A 101 4.28 -23.82 -9.92
N GLU A 102 4.95 -22.70 -10.20
CA GLU A 102 4.54 -21.37 -9.73
C GLU A 102 3.15 -21.00 -10.26
N ALA A 103 2.88 -21.25 -11.55
CA ALA A 103 1.54 -21.05 -12.12
C ALA A 103 0.47 -21.96 -11.49
N ALA A 104 0.82 -23.15 -11.03
CA ALA A 104 -0.09 -24.00 -10.25
C ALA A 104 -0.32 -23.43 -8.84
N PHE A 105 0.74 -22.98 -8.17
CA PHE A 105 0.68 -22.35 -6.85
C PHE A 105 -0.22 -21.11 -6.85
N GLN A 106 -0.04 -20.20 -7.80
CA GLN A 106 -0.88 -18.99 -7.90
C GLN A 106 -2.35 -19.32 -8.16
N ARG A 107 -2.63 -20.33 -8.99
CA ARG A 107 -4.01 -20.79 -9.22
C ARG A 107 -4.65 -21.36 -7.96
N GLU A 108 -3.88 -22.11 -7.15
CA GLU A 108 -4.35 -22.61 -5.86
C GLU A 108 -4.54 -21.49 -4.83
N LEU A 109 -3.64 -20.50 -4.80
CA LEU A 109 -3.75 -19.31 -3.96
C LEU A 109 -5.02 -18.53 -4.28
N LEU A 110 -5.28 -18.23 -5.57
CA LEU A 110 -6.50 -17.55 -5.99
C LEU A 110 -7.77 -18.35 -5.65
N ALA A 111 -7.71 -19.69 -5.77
CA ALA A 111 -8.82 -20.54 -5.37
C ALA A 111 -9.06 -20.49 -3.84
N LEU A 112 -7.99 -20.39 -3.05
CA LEU A 112 -8.06 -20.21 -1.60
C LEU A 112 -8.64 -18.85 -1.23
N GLU A 113 -8.19 -17.77 -1.88
CA GLU A 113 -8.73 -16.43 -1.70
C GLU A 113 -10.24 -16.39 -1.96
N LYS A 114 -10.69 -16.98 -3.08
CA LYS A 114 -12.12 -17.13 -3.40
C LYS A 114 -12.88 -17.86 -2.29
N ALA A 115 -12.33 -18.96 -1.80
CA ALA A 115 -12.97 -19.76 -0.75
C ALA A 115 -13.07 -19.00 0.59
N PHE A 116 -12.12 -18.11 0.90
CA PHE A 116 -12.18 -17.26 2.10
C PHE A 116 -13.05 -16.03 1.90
N ALA A 117 -13.13 -15.46 0.69
CA ALA A 117 -14.06 -14.39 0.37
C ALA A 117 -15.51 -14.78 0.69
N GLU A 118 -15.93 -16.01 0.35
CA GLU A 118 -17.24 -16.55 0.73
C GLU A 118 -17.45 -16.63 2.25
N ARG A 119 -16.39 -16.82 3.03
CA ARG A 119 -16.43 -16.87 4.50
C ARG A 119 -16.45 -15.48 5.14
N TYR A 120 -15.84 -14.49 4.49
CA TYR A 120 -15.86 -13.11 4.93
C TYR A 120 -17.17 -12.40 4.60
N GLU A 121 -17.85 -12.79 3.51
CA GLU A 121 -19.10 -12.15 3.07
C GLU A 121 -20.17 -12.02 4.17
N PRO A 122 -20.45 -13.03 5.03
CA PRO A 122 -21.38 -12.85 6.14
C PRO A 122 -20.96 -11.75 7.13
N LEU A 123 -19.66 -11.59 7.38
CA LEU A 123 -19.13 -10.54 8.26
C LEU A 123 -19.26 -9.16 7.60
N TYR A 124 -18.95 -9.05 6.31
CA TYR A 124 -19.11 -7.80 5.56
C TYR A 124 -20.59 -7.41 5.39
N ALA A 125 -21.48 -8.39 5.19
CA ALA A 125 -22.92 -8.18 5.19
C ALA A 125 -23.41 -7.66 6.56
N ARG A 126 -22.92 -8.24 7.67
CA ARG A 126 -23.20 -7.77 9.03
C ARG A 126 -22.71 -6.34 9.26
N ARG A 127 -21.47 -6.02 8.84
CA ARG A 127 -20.91 -4.65 8.87
C ARG A 127 -21.80 -3.69 8.12
N ARG A 128 -22.20 -4.01 6.87
CA ARG A 128 -23.10 -3.18 6.07
C ARG A 128 -24.41 -2.89 6.79
N GLU A 129 -25.02 -3.91 7.41
CA GLU A 129 -26.29 -3.73 8.13
C GLU A 129 -26.19 -2.70 9.26
N ILE A 130 -25.07 -2.74 10.00
CA ILE A 130 -24.76 -1.81 11.10
C ILE A 130 -24.44 -0.42 10.56
N VAL A 131 -23.56 -0.31 9.55
CA VAL A 131 -23.18 0.96 8.92
C VAL A 131 -24.41 1.70 8.36
N LEU A 132 -25.37 0.98 7.76
CA LEU A 132 -26.62 1.57 7.28
C LEU A 132 -27.68 1.82 8.36
N GLY A 133 -27.43 1.39 9.61
CA GLY A 133 -28.37 1.48 10.72
C GLY A 133 -29.65 0.69 10.48
N SER A 134 -29.56 -0.42 9.73
CA SER A 134 -30.69 -1.33 9.53
C SER A 134 -30.86 -2.29 10.70
N VAL A 135 -29.76 -2.61 11.38
CA VAL A 135 -29.71 -3.44 12.58
C VAL A 135 -28.70 -2.82 13.54
N GLU A 136 -29.04 -2.80 14.84
CA GLU A 136 -28.13 -2.35 15.89
C GLU A 136 -27.13 -3.47 16.26
N PRO A 137 -25.89 -3.11 16.66
CA PRO A 137 -24.96 -4.06 17.25
C PRO A 137 -25.54 -4.75 18.49
N THR A 138 -25.19 -6.00 18.69
CA THR A 138 -25.50 -6.73 19.93
C THR A 138 -24.56 -6.31 21.05
N ALA A 139 -25.00 -6.44 22.31
CA ALA A 139 -24.15 -6.15 23.47
C ALA A 139 -22.81 -6.92 23.41
N ALA A 140 -22.83 -8.18 22.96
CA ALA A 140 -21.61 -8.99 22.82
C ALA A 140 -20.67 -8.49 21.71
N GLU A 141 -21.20 -7.97 20.59
CA GLU A 141 -20.37 -7.35 19.54
C GLU A 141 -19.70 -6.07 20.06
N VAL A 142 -20.42 -5.28 20.87
CA VAL A 142 -19.87 -4.06 21.49
C VAL A 142 -18.82 -4.39 22.54
N GLU A 143 -19.11 -5.31 23.46
CA GLU A 143 -18.14 -5.77 24.48
C GLU A 143 -16.87 -6.35 23.84
N ALA A 144 -17.02 -7.09 22.73
CA ALA A 144 -15.87 -7.61 21.99
C ALA A 144 -15.04 -6.50 21.34
N GLY A 145 -15.68 -5.45 20.81
CA GLY A 145 -15.00 -4.29 20.25
C GLY A 145 -14.27 -3.47 21.32
N GLU A 146 -14.91 -3.22 22.46
CA GLU A 146 -14.30 -2.52 23.61
C GLU A 146 -13.06 -3.25 24.16
N ALA A 147 -12.99 -4.57 24.00
CA ALA A 147 -11.85 -5.37 24.46
C ALA A 147 -10.63 -5.34 23.52
N VAL A 148 -10.74 -4.75 22.32
CA VAL A 148 -9.64 -4.68 21.35
C VAL A 148 -8.63 -3.59 21.71
N ASP A 149 -9.07 -2.52 22.39
CA ASP A 149 -8.24 -1.36 22.76
C ASP A 149 -8.14 -1.18 24.29
N PRO A 150 -7.45 -2.07 25.01
CA PRO A 150 -7.22 -1.86 26.44
C PRO A 150 -6.20 -0.76 26.74
N GLU A 151 -5.42 -0.31 25.75
CA GLU A 151 -4.27 0.60 25.95
C GLU A 151 -4.67 2.08 26.07
N ASP A 152 -5.83 2.51 25.55
CA ASP A 152 -6.41 3.84 25.84
C ASP A 152 -6.77 3.99 27.34
N ASP A 153 -6.85 2.89 28.10
CA ASP A 153 -7.06 2.88 29.56
C ASP A 153 -5.74 2.86 30.36
N GLU A 154 -4.58 2.51 29.77
CA GLU A 154 -3.28 2.38 30.46
C GLU A 154 -2.36 3.60 30.26
N GLU A 155 -2.41 4.31 29.12
CA GLU A 155 -1.61 5.54 28.90
C GLU A 155 -2.05 6.73 29.77
N ASP A 156 -3.26 6.68 30.34
CA ASP A 156 -3.77 7.69 31.29
C ASP A 156 -3.30 7.43 32.74
N GLU A 157 -2.59 6.32 33.03
CA GLU A 157 -2.06 6.04 34.39
C GLU A 157 -0.70 6.71 34.69
N ASP A 158 0.04 7.20 33.68
CA ASP A 158 1.35 7.84 33.84
C ASP A 158 1.30 9.38 33.97
N ALA A 159 0.11 9.99 33.85
CA ALA A 159 -0.11 11.39 34.20
C ALA A 159 -0.28 11.54 35.72
N GLU A 160 0.82 11.51 36.48
CA GLU A 160 0.87 11.89 37.91
C GLU A 160 0.63 13.41 38.13
N ASP A 161 -0.37 14.01 37.48
CA ASP A 161 -0.87 15.33 37.86
C ASP A 161 -1.85 15.15 39.04
N GLU A 162 -1.34 15.33 40.26
CA GLU A 162 -2.08 15.19 41.54
C GLU A 162 -3.32 16.11 41.69
N ASP A 163 -3.65 16.94 40.68
CA ASP A 163 -4.76 17.89 40.67
C ASP A 163 -5.87 17.58 39.64
N GLU A 164 -5.79 16.50 38.84
CA GLU A 164 -6.89 16.10 37.94
C GLU A 164 -7.84 15.10 38.64
N ALA A 165 -9.14 15.39 38.63
CA ALA A 165 -10.15 14.51 39.21
C ALA A 165 -10.09 13.12 38.54
N PRO A 166 -10.26 12.01 39.29
CA PRO A 166 -10.17 10.68 38.71
C PRO A 166 -11.13 10.56 37.52
N ARG A 167 -10.57 10.36 36.32
CA ARG A 167 -11.37 10.10 35.11
C ARG A 167 -12.14 8.80 35.36
N GLU A 168 -13.47 8.87 35.31
CA GLU A 168 -14.30 7.68 35.45
C GLU A 168 -13.99 6.73 34.29
N LYS A 169 -13.69 5.46 34.59
CA LYS A 169 -13.50 4.42 33.56
C LYS A 169 -14.59 4.53 32.49
N PRO A 170 -14.25 4.47 31.19
CA PRO A 170 -15.21 4.64 30.12
C PRO A 170 -16.39 3.70 30.35
N ARG A 171 -17.58 4.27 30.43
CA ARG A 171 -18.81 3.51 30.64
C ARG A 171 -19.07 2.68 29.39
N SER A 172 -19.02 1.35 29.52
CA SER A 172 -19.36 0.42 28.43
C SER A 172 -20.65 0.82 27.71
N LEU A 173 -20.56 0.85 26.38
CA LEU A 173 -21.60 1.20 25.44
C LEU A 173 -22.56 0.04 25.17
N ALA A 174 -22.19 -1.19 25.57
CA ALA A 174 -22.93 -2.43 25.26
C ALA A 174 -24.40 -2.44 25.70
N ASN A 175 -24.73 -1.66 26.73
CA ASN A 175 -26.07 -1.59 27.31
C ASN A 175 -26.74 -0.22 27.11
N ILE A 176 -26.25 0.60 26.19
CA ILE A 176 -26.87 1.90 25.90
C ILE A 176 -28.16 1.71 25.11
N SER A 177 -29.20 2.41 25.55
CA SER A 177 -30.43 2.55 24.77
C SER A 177 -30.23 3.66 23.72
N ILE A 178 -30.29 3.31 22.45
CA ILE A 178 -30.30 4.27 21.33
C ILE A 178 -31.49 5.22 21.52
N LYS A 179 -31.23 6.53 21.53
CA LYS A 179 -32.30 7.55 21.60
C LYS A 179 -32.98 7.67 20.25
N THR A 180 -34.26 8.04 20.23
CA THR A 180 -35.04 8.16 18.99
C THR A 180 -34.56 9.27 18.04
N ASP A 181 -33.76 10.21 18.54
CA ASP A 181 -33.15 11.33 17.80
C ASP A 181 -31.70 11.05 17.37
N ALA A 182 -31.16 9.87 17.68
CA ALA A 182 -29.81 9.48 17.26
C ALA A 182 -29.72 9.37 15.72
N PRO A 183 -28.56 9.74 15.13
CA PRO A 183 -28.33 9.53 13.70
C PRO A 183 -28.43 8.04 13.37
N LYS A 184 -28.95 7.73 12.18
CA LYS A 184 -29.11 6.35 11.73
C LYS A 184 -27.80 5.82 11.17
N GLY A 185 -27.34 4.68 11.68
CA GLY A 185 -26.13 4.02 11.21
C GLY A 185 -24.86 4.80 11.52
N VAL A 186 -23.84 4.62 10.69
CA VAL A 186 -22.56 5.34 10.77
C VAL A 186 -22.43 6.26 9.55
N PRO A 187 -22.74 7.57 9.69
CA PRO A 187 -22.64 8.51 8.59
C PRO A 187 -21.23 8.56 8.01
N GLU A 188 -21.14 8.68 6.69
CA GLU A 188 -19.89 8.93 5.96
C GLU A 188 -18.79 7.87 6.17
N PHE A 189 -19.17 6.67 6.65
CA PHE A 189 -18.24 5.58 6.97
C PHE A 189 -17.20 5.34 5.87
N TRP A 190 -17.65 5.09 4.64
CA TRP A 190 -16.74 4.82 3.53
C TRP A 190 -15.98 6.06 3.05
N LEU A 191 -16.59 7.24 3.06
CA LEU A 191 -15.87 8.46 2.71
C LEU A 191 -14.70 8.70 3.67
N THR A 192 -14.95 8.60 4.98
CA THR A 192 -13.91 8.75 6.01
C THR A 192 -12.84 7.67 5.85
N ALA A 193 -13.23 6.40 5.69
CA ALA A 193 -12.26 5.31 5.49
C ALA A 193 -11.37 5.53 4.25
N LEU A 194 -11.96 5.92 3.11
CA LEU A 194 -11.20 6.18 1.88
C LEU A 194 -10.28 7.41 2.02
N LYS A 195 -10.70 8.46 2.74
CA LYS A 195 -9.88 9.65 2.99
C LYS A 195 -8.73 9.42 3.95
N ASN A 196 -8.81 8.41 4.80
CA ASN A 196 -7.73 8.02 5.69
C ASN A 196 -6.73 7.07 5.00
N HIS A 197 -6.93 6.72 3.73
CA HIS A 197 -5.92 6.01 2.95
C HIS A 197 -5.10 7.00 2.12
N VAL A 198 -3.77 6.93 2.21
CA VAL A 198 -2.83 7.93 1.66
C VAL A 198 -3.10 8.20 0.18
N ALA A 199 -2.99 7.18 -0.69
CA ALA A 199 -3.15 7.36 -2.14
C ALA A 199 -4.57 7.80 -2.55
N LEU A 200 -5.61 7.37 -1.83
CA LEU A 200 -6.99 7.70 -2.17
C LEU A 200 -7.36 9.11 -1.72
N SER A 201 -6.79 9.57 -0.61
CA SER A 201 -6.99 10.93 -0.10
C SER A 201 -6.54 11.99 -1.12
N GLU A 202 -5.47 11.73 -1.87
CA GLU A 202 -4.95 12.61 -2.92
C GLU A 202 -5.84 12.63 -4.16
N LEU A 203 -6.49 11.50 -4.47
CA LEU A 203 -7.40 11.37 -5.61
C LEU A 203 -8.79 11.98 -5.34
N ILE A 204 -9.21 12.05 -4.08
CA ILE A 204 -10.54 12.55 -3.67
C ILE A 204 -10.51 14.07 -3.54
N THR A 205 -11.24 14.76 -4.42
CA THR A 205 -11.42 16.21 -4.32
C THR A 205 -12.62 16.59 -3.46
N GLU A 206 -12.68 17.84 -2.99
CA GLU A 206 -13.84 18.37 -2.24
C GLU A 206 -15.17 18.21 -3.00
N ARG A 207 -15.14 18.25 -4.34
CA ARG A 207 -16.34 18.03 -5.17
C ARG A 207 -16.79 16.58 -5.13
N ASP A 208 -15.84 15.65 -5.08
CA ASP A 208 -16.11 14.20 -5.05
C ASP A 208 -16.72 13.76 -3.72
N GLU A 209 -16.33 14.42 -2.61
CA GLU A 209 -16.93 14.15 -1.30
C GLU A 209 -18.45 14.23 -1.33
N GLY A 210 -19.02 15.18 -2.09
CA GLY A 210 -20.48 15.32 -2.21
C GLY A 210 -21.15 14.02 -2.69
N ALA A 211 -20.57 13.35 -3.68
CA ALA A 211 -21.06 12.07 -4.17
C ALA A 211 -20.67 10.89 -3.25
N LEU A 212 -19.43 10.90 -2.72
CA LEU A 212 -18.92 9.84 -1.84
C LEU A 212 -19.62 9.78 -0.48
N ARG A 213 -20.24 10.86 0.00
CA ARG A 213 -21.17 10.83 1.16
C ARG A 213 -22.34 9.88 0.96
N HIS A 214 -22.70 9.57 -0.29
CA HIS A 214 -23.74 8.61 -0.63
C HIS A 214 -23.22 7.18 -0.84
N LEU A 215 -21.92 6.92 -0.67
CA LEU A 215 -21.33 5.59 -0.77
C LEU A 215 -21.74 4.75 0.45
N THR A 216 -22.49 3.68 0.19
CA THR A 216 -23.10 2.82 1.23
C THR A 216 -22.32 1.55 1.49
N ASP A 217 -21.64 1.02 0.48
CA ASP A 217 -20.88 -0.22 0.58
C ASP A 217 -19.80 -0.29 -0.51
N VAL A 218 -18.66 -0.88 -0.20
CA VAL A 218 -17.63 -1.26 -1.17
C VAL A 218 -17.39 -2.75 -1.04
N ARG A 219 -17.59 -3.49 -2.13
CA ARG A 219 -17.52 -4.96 -2.14
C ARG A 219 -16.46 -5.46 -3.10
N LEU A 220 -15.90 -6.61 -2.76
CA LEU A 220 -15.01 -7.37 -3.62
C LEU A 220 -15.75 -8.60 -4.15
N ARG A 221 -15.60 -8.86 -5.45
CA ARG A 221 -16.05 -10.10 -6.10
C ARG A 221 -14.96 -10.61 -7.01
N TYR A 222 -14.54 -11.86 -6.84
CA TYR A 222 -13.64 -12.49 -7.80
C TYR A 222 -14.38 -12.92 -9.07
N LEU A 223 -13.71 -12.86 -10.21
CA LEU A 223 -14.24 -13.36 -11.47
C LEU A 223 -14.18 -14.89 -11.47
N ASP A 224 -15.31 -15.52 -11.75
CA ASP A 224 -15.38 -16.97 -11.90
C ASP A 224 -14.94 -17.35 -13.31
N SER A 225 -13.96 -18.25 -13.40
CA SER A 225 -13.54 -18.87 -14.66
C SER A 225 -14.61 -19.80 -15.27
N GLN A 226 -15.83 -19.86 -14.68
CA GLN A 226 -16.94 -20.73 -15.10
C GLN A 226 -18.26 -19.98 -15.39
N GLY A 227 -18.22 -18.66 -15.58
CA GLY A 227 -19.38 -17.93 -16.13
C GLY A 227 -19.73 -18.35 -17.56
N ASP A 228 -20.81 -17.80 -18.13
CA ASP A 228 -21.34 -18.04 -19.50
C ASP A 228 -20.34 -17.85 -20.68
N ALA A 229 -19.07 -17.56 -20.40
CA ALA A 229 -18.00 -17.50 -21.37
C ALA A 229 -17.53 -18.92 -21.78
N ALA A 230 -17.16 -19.07 -23.05
CA ALA A 230 -16.57 -20.31 -23.53
C ALA A 230 -15.31 -20.67 -22.70
N PRO A 231 -15.02 -21.96 -22.46
CA PRO A 231 -13.89 -22.41 -21.62
C PRO A 231 -12.49 -21.98 -22.10
N ASP A 232 -12.41 -21.28 -23.23
CA ASP A 232 -11.20 -20.74 -23.86
C ASP A 232 -11.05 -19.21 -23.64
N GLN A 233 -11.93 -18.60 -22.81
CA GLN A 233 -11.98 -17.15 -22.52
C GLN A 233 -12.21 -16.86 -21.03
N ALA A 234 -11.93 -17.84 -20.17
CA ALA A 234 -12.19 -17.75 -18.74
C ALA A 234 -11.10 -16.93 -18.02
N GLN A 235 -11.10 -15.62 -18.25
CA GLN A 235 -10.10 -14.72 -17.68
C GLN A 235 -10.28 -14.59 -16.16
N GLN A 236 -9.17 -14.71 -15.42
CA GLN A 236 -9.16 -14.51 -13.97
C GLN A 236 -9.09 -13.03 -13.64
N GLY A 237 -9.51 -12.65 -12.44
CA GLY A 237 -9.55 -11.26 -12.03
C GLY A 237 -10.44 -11.03 -10.81
N PHE A 238 -10.61 -9.76 -10.48
CA PHE A 238 -11.55 -9.34 -9.44
C PHE A 238 -12.27 -8.05 -9.84
N GLN A 239 -13.39 -7.82 -9.18
CA GLN A 239 -14.27 -6.68 -9.40
C GLN A 239 -14.56 -6.01 -8.07
N LEU A 240 -14.37 -4.70 -8.03
CA LEU A 240 -14.76 -3.80 -6.96
C LEU A 240 -16.14 -3.22 -7.29
N LEU A 241 -17.08 -3.27 -6.34
CA LEU A 241 -18.44 -2.77 -6.48
C LEU A 241 -18.69 -1.68 -5.45
N PHE A 242 -18.86 -0.45 -5.93
CA PHE A 242 -19.18 0.72 -5.13
C PHE A 242 -20.69 0.95 -5.17
N VAL A 243 -21.37 0.70 -4.06
CA VAL A 243 -22.83 0.80 -3.97
C VAL A 243 -23.21 2.17 -3.42
N PHE A 244 -23.95 2.94 -4.21
CA PHE A 244 -24.39 4.28 -3.83
C PHE A 244 -25.87 4.29 -3.48
N ALA A 245 -26.22 5.02 -2.42
CA ALA A 245 -27.58 5.47 -2.23
C ALA A 245 -27.97 6.45 -3.36
N LYS A 246 -29.29 6.60 -3.57
CA LYS A 246 -29.82 7.60 -4.49
C LYS A 246 -29.24 8.98 -4.17
N ASN A 247 -28.60 9.58 -5.15
CA ASN A 247 -27.90 10.86 -5.03
C ASN A 247 -28.27 11.79 -6.19
N GLU A 248 -27.77 13.02 -6.17
CA GLU A 248 -28.04 14.03 -7.21
C GLU A 248 -27.03 14.02 -8.37
N PHE A 249 -25.91 13.32 -8.23
CA PHE A 249 -24.79 13.38 -9.16
C PHE A 249 -24.97 12.45 -10.37
N PHE A 250 -25.32 11.20 -10.12
CA PHE A 250 -25.51 10.18 -11.15
C PHE A 250 -26.66 9.22 -10.81
N THR A 251 -27.15 8.49 -11.81
CA THR A 251 -28.27 7.54 -11.64
C THR A 251 -27.83 6.12 -11.31
N ASN A 252 -26.54 5.80 -11.45
CA ASN A 252 -26.00 4.47 -11.14
C ASN A 252 -26.20 4.15 -9.65
N GLU A 253 -26.75 2.96 -9.35
CA GLU A 253 -26.81 2.44 -7.98
C GLU A 253 -25.50 1.74 -7.61
N VAL A 254 -24.80 1.17 -8.59
CA VAL A 254 -23.52 0.49 -8.42
C VAL A 254 -22.56 0.95 -9.51
N LEU A 255 -21.39 1.41 -9.11
CA LEU A 255 -20.25 1.62 -10.01
C LEU A 255 -19.28 0.46 -9.82
N THR A 256 -18.87 -0.17 -10.90
CA THR A 256 -17.95 -1.31 -10.88
C THR A 256 -16.62 -0.97 -11.53
N LYS A 257 -15.55 -1.53 -10.97
CA LYS A 257 -14.20 -1.52 -11.52
C LYS A 257 -13.70 -2.96 -11.52
N THR A 258 -13.30 -3.45 -12.68
CA THR A 258 -12.89 -4.85 -12.90
C THR A 258 -11.44 -4.86 -13.33
N TYR A 259 -10.63 -5.69 -12.68
CA TYR A 259 -9.24 -5.94 -13.04
C TYR A 259 -9.12 -7.36 -13.55
N PHE A 260 -8.49 -7.51 -14.69
CA PHE A 260 -8.26 -8.79 -15.32
C PHE A 260 -6.79 -9.17 -15.21
N TYR A 261 -6.54 -10.44 -14.90
CA TYR A 261 -5.20 -11.01 -14.88
C TYR A 261 -4.87 -11.64 -16.24
N GLN A 262 -3.60 -11.66 -16.57
CA GLN A 262 -3.06 -12.45 -17.67
C GLN A 262 -3.09 -13.95 -17.31
N ASP A 263 -3.17 -14.82 -18.31
CA ASP A 263 -3.13 -16.27 -18.11
C ASP A 263 -1.72 -16.77 -17.74
N GLU A 264 -0.68 -16.02 -18.12
CA GLU A 264 0.70 -16.29 -17.80
C GLU A 264 1.11 -15.61 -16.49
N VAL A 265 1.83 -16.34 -15.65
CA VAL A 265 2.39 -15.80 -14.41
C VAL A 265 3.66 -15.03 -14.75
N GLY A 266 3.84 -13.88 -14.11
CA GLY A 266 5.00 -13.01 -14.32
C GLY A 266 6.32 -13.68 -13.95
N LEU A 267 7.43 -13.04 -14.32
CA LEU A 267 8.77 -13.55 -14.02
C LEU A 267 9.02 -13.71 -12.50
N SER A 268 8.37 -12.90 -11.67
CA SER A 268 8.44 -12.97 -10.21
C SER A 268 7.61 -14.13 -9.61
N GLY A 269 6.77 -14.78 -10.41
CA GLY A 269 5.84 -15.78 -9.94
C GLY A 269 4.47 -15.22 -9.53
N ASP A 270 4.20 -13.93 -9.73
CA ASP A 270 2.93 -13.27 -9.35
C ASP A 270 1.95 -13.15 -10.53
N LEU A 271 0.66 -12.94 -10.21
CA LEU A 271 -0.36 -12.66 -11.21
C LEU A 271 -0.11 -11.27 -11.83
N VAL A 272 -0.06 -11.20 -13.16
CA VAL A 272 0.18 -9.95 -13.89
C VAL A 272 -1.16 -9.38 -14.34
N TYR A 273 -1.34 -8.06 -14.23
CA TYR A 273 -2.51 -7.38 -14.77
C TYR A 273 -2.49 -7.34 -16.31
N ASP A 274 -3.63 -7.60 -16.92
CA ASP A 274 -3.84 -7.52 -18.37
C ASP A 274 -4.42 -6.15 -18.74
N HIS A 275 -5.60 -5.84 -18.21
CA HIS A 275 -6.25 -4.55 -18.36
C HIS A 275 -7.26 -4.33 -17.23
N ALA A 276 -7.79 -3.12 -17.15
CA ALA A 276 -8.91 -2.79 -16.27
C ALA A 276 -10.10 -2.26 -17.06
N GLU A 277 -11.30 -2.60 -16.60
CA GLU A 277 -12.57 -2.07 -17.12
C GLU A 277 -13.32 -1.35 -16.02
N GLY A 278 -13.74 -0.11 -16.30
CA GLY A 278 -14.58 0.66 -15.40
C GLY A 278 -16.02 0.81 -15.89
N THR A 279 -16.86 1.42 -15.07
CA THR A 279 -18.27 1.65 -15.39
C THR A 279 -18.48 3.07 -15.88
N GLU A 280 -19.15 3.23 -17.01
CA GLU A 280 -19.60 4.55 -17.47
C GLU A 280 -20.60 5.16 -16.48
N ILE A 281 -20.28 6.34 -15.97
CA ILE A 281 -21.09 7.06 -14.99
C ILE A 281 -22.18 7.84 -15.72
N ALA A 282 -23.43 7.53 -15.42
CA ALA A 282 -24.60 8.22 -15.94
C ALA A 282 -24.89 9.48 -15.12
N TRP A 283 -24.09 10.52 -15.34
CA TRP A 283 -24.26 11.84 -14.72
C TRP A 283 -25.65 12.42 -15.00
N THR A 284 -26.29 12.99 -13.98
CA THR A 284 -27.64 13.58 -14.09
C THR A 284 -27.64 14.88 -14.89
N SER A 285 -26.52 15.60 -14.90
CA SER A 285 -26.32 16.82 -15.69
C SER A 285 -24.83 17.11 -15.89
N ALA A 286 -24.50 17.93 -16.90
CA ALA A 286 -23.11 18.38 -17.13
C ALA A 286 -22.54 19.26 -16.02
N GLU A 287 -23.37 19.79 -15.11
CA GLU A 287 -22.92 20.56 -13.94
C GLU A 287 -22.62 19.65 -12.74
N ASN A 288 -23.24 18.46 -12.71
CA ASN A 288 -23.02 17.42 -11.73
C ASN A 288 -21.94 16.41 -12.14
N ASP A 289 -21.44 16.52 -13.38
CA ASP A 289 -20.26 15.78 -13.81
C ASP A 289 -19.05 16.26 -12.99
N LEU A 290 -18.50 15.35 -12.19
CA LEU A 290 -17.37 15.63 -11.31
C LEU A 290 -16.04 15.53 -12.07
N THR A 291 -15.99 14.74 -13.14
CA THR A 291 -14.82 14.54 -14.00
C THR A 291 -14.56 15.70 -14.96
N HIS A 292 -15.57 16.53 -15.21
CA HIS A 292 -15.45 17.70 -16.06
C HIS A 292 -15.94 18.99 -15.37
N ARG A 293 -15.37 20.12 -15.78
CA ARG A 293 -15.84 21.45 -15.40
C ARG A 293 -16.38 22.23 -16.59
N VAL A 294 -17.54 22.85 -16.41
CA VAL A 294 -18.18 23.69 -17.43
C VAL A 294 -17.55 25.09 -17.45
N GLU A 295 -16.65 25.34 -18.39
CA GLU A 295 -16.12 26.68 -18.67
C GLU A 295 -17.04 27.44 -19.63
N THR A 296 -17.43 28.66 -19.25
CA THR A 296 -18.30 29.50 -20.08
C THR A 296 -17.51 30.66 -20.71
N LYS A 297 -17.28 30.61 -22.02
CA LYS A 297 -16.62 31.69 -22.77
C LYS A 297 -17.63 32.47 -23.61
N LYS A 298 -17.69 33.79 -23.38
CA LYS A 298 -18.50 34.71 -24.22
C LYS A 298 -17.74 35.01 -25.50
N GLN A 299 -18.28 34.56 -26.63
CA GLN A 299 -17.77 34.86 -27.95
C GLN A 299 -18.57 36.02 -28.55
N ARG A 300 -17.87 37.04 -29.04
CA ARG A 300 -18.49 38.16 -29.76
C ARG A 300 -18.19 38.00 -31.25
N ASN A 301 -19.23 37.95 -32.07
CA ASN A 301 -19.07 37.95 -33.51
C ASN A 301 -18.55 39.32 -33.97
N LYS A 302 -17.37 39.34 -34.60
CA LYS A 302 -16.70 40.57 -35.04
C LYS A 302 -17.52 41.35 -36.08
N ASN A 303 -18.38 40.69 -36.85
CA ASN A 303 -19.16 41.31 -37.93
C ASN A 303 -20.56 41.74 -37.51
N THR A 304 -21.25 40.94 -36.67
CA THR A 304 -22.64 41.22 -36.27
C THR A 304 -22.77 41.84 -34.89
N ASN A 305 -21.67 41.99 -34.14
CA ASN A 305 -21.64 42.45 -32.74
C ASN A 305 -22.49 41.61 -31.75
N GLU A 306 -23.10 40.51 -32.20
CA GLU A 306 -23.82 39.58 -31.34
C GLU A 306 -22.86 38.85 -30.41
N THR A 307 -23.29 38.67 -29.17
CA THR A 307 -22.57 37.90 -28.16
C THR A 307 -23.27 36.56 -27.96
N ARG A 308 -22.55 35.46 -28.20
CA ARG A 308 -22.99 34.11 -27.89
C ARG A 308 -22.15 33.56 -26.76
N THR A 309 -22.80 32.95 -25.79
CA THR A 309 -22.14 32.25 -24.70
C THR A 309 -21.91 30.80 -25.13
N VAL A 310 -20.65 30.35 -25.14
CA VAL A 310 -20.27 28.97 -25.46
C VAL A 310 -19.80 28.29 -24.18
N LYS A 311 -20.50 27.23 -23.76
CA LYS A 311 -20.08 26.33 -22.68
C LYS A 311 -19.12 25.27 -23.27
N ARG A 312 -17.94 25.08 -22.66
CA ARG A 312 -16.95 24.05 -22.99
C ARG A 312 -16.73 23.19 -21.74
N LEU A 313 -16.73 21.88 -21.90
CA LEU A 313 -16.31 20.96 -20.84
C LEU A 313 -14.79 20.82 -20.88
N VAL A 314 -14.14 20.94 -19.74
CA VAL A 314 -12.70 20.75 -19.56
C VAL A 314 -12.52 19.65 -18.51
N PRO A 315 -11.76 18.58 -18.79
CA PRO A 315 -11.45 17.56 -17.78
C PRO A 315 -10.81 18.20 -16.54
N THR A 316 -11.16 17.68 -15.37
CA THR A 316 -10.65 18.14 -14.07
C THR A 316 -10.41 16.96 -13.16
N ASP A 317 -9.42 17.09 -12.28
CA ASP A 317 -9.10 16.06 -11.29
C ASP A 317 -10.33 15.67 -10.50
N SER A 318 -10.55 14.36 -10.41
CA SER A 318 -11.69 13.76 -9.73
C SER A 318 -11.42 12.28 -9.51
N PHE A 319 -11.75 11.79 -8.32
CA PHE A 319 -11.70 10.36 -7.97
C PHE A 319 -12.45 9.49 -8.98
N PHE A 320 -13.53 10.01 -9.59
CA PHE A 320 -14.37 9.24 -10.51
C PHE A 320 -13.70 8.89 -11.85
N HIS A 321 -12.51 9.45 -12.15
CA HIS A 321 -11.66 8.94 -13.23
C HIS A 321 -11.21 7.49 -12.99
N PHE A 322 -11.22 7.00 -11.75
CA PHE A 322 -10.97 5.61 -11.41
C PHE A 322 -11.90 4.62 -12.15
N PHE A 323 -13.11 5.04 -12.52
CA PHE A 323 -14.06 4.24 -13.30
C PHE A 323 -13.89 4.39 -14.82
N ALA A 324 -12.89 5.14 -15.27
CA ALA A 324 -12.48 5.27 -16.66
C ALA A 324 -10.96 4.99 -16.73
N PRO A 325 -10.54 3.73 -16.50
CA PRO A 325 -9.13 3.39 -16.40
C PRO A 325 -8.37 3.73 -17.69
N PRO A 326 -7.06 4.02 -17.59
CA PRO A 326 -6.22 4.18 -18.76
C PRO A 326 -6.21 2.89 -19.59
N VAL A 327 -6.09 3.02 -20.91
CA VAL A 327 -6.02 1.87 -21.82
C VAL A 327 -4.54 1.55 -22.05
N PRO A 328 -4.11 0.28 -21.89
CA PRO A 328 -2.73 -0.12 -22.20
C PRO A 328 -2.38 0.24 -23.66
N PRO A 329 -1.16 0.73 -23.92
CA PRO A 329 -0.73 1.04 -25.27
C PRO A 329 -0.68 -0.25 -26.11
N SER A 330 -1.07 -0.13 -27.39
CA SER A 330 -0.93 -1.21 -28.36
C SER A 330 0.41 -1.12 -29.09
N ASP A 331 0.91 -2.26 -29.60
CA ASP A 331 2.17 -2.31 -30.37
C ASP A 331 2.20 -1.40 -31.61
N ASP A 332 1.02 -0.92 -32.07
CA ASP A 332 0.85 -0.04 -33.23
C ASP A 332 0.74 1.45 -32.84
N ASP A 333 0.80 1.80 -31.55
CA ASP A 333 0.70 3.19 -31.08
C ASP A 333 2.06 3.90 -31.21
N ASP A 334 2.15 4.83 -32.17
CA ASP A 334 3.27 5.76 -32.37
C ASP A 334 3.27 6.89 -31.29
N ALA A 335 3.06 6.56 -30.02
CA ALA A 335 3.15 7.52 -28.93
C ALA A 335 4.61 7.87 -28.62
N ASP A 336 4.87 9.13 -28.29
CA ASP A 336 6.21 9.55 -27.87
C ASP A 336 6.55 8.93 -26.49
N GLU A 337 7.84 8.70 -26.20
CA GLU A 337 8.32 8.04 -24.96
C GLU A 337 7.75 8.69 -23.68
N ASP A 338 7.75 10.03 -23.61
CA ASP A 338 7.16 10.77 -22.49
C ASP A 338 5.65 10.50 -22.29
N GLU A 339 4.90 10.24 -23.38
CA GLU A 339 3.47 9.94 -23.29
C GLU A 339 3.22 8.50 -22.81
N LEU A 340 4.10 7.57 -23.18
CA LEU A 340 4.08 6.18 -22.73
C LEU A 340 4.44 6.08 -21.24
N ASP A 341 5.50 6.75 -20.80
CA ASP A 341 5.91 6.79 -19.39
C ASP A 341 4.78 7.36 -18.50
N ALA A 342 4.17 8.47 -18.91
CA ALA A 342 3.05 9.07 -18.19
C ALA A 342 1.77 8.20 -18.23
N LEU A 343 1.62 7.31 -19.23
CA LEU A 343 0.52 6.35 -19.29
C LEU A 343 0.78 5.17 -18.36
N GLU A 344 2.01 4.65 -18.32
CA GLU A 344 2.45 3.59 -17.43
C GLU A 344 2.29 4.00 -15.97
N GLU A 345 2.75 5.19 -15.56
CA GLU A 345 2.57 5.72 -14.20
C GLU A 345 1.09 5.76 -13.78
N ARG A 346 0.21 6.15 -14.72
CA ARG A 346 -1.24 6.19 -14.47
C ARG A 346 -1.86 4.80 -14.36
N LEU A 347 -1.37 3.82 -15.11
CA LEU A 347 -1.81 2.42 -15.02
C LEU A 347 -1.35 1.79 -13.71
N GLU A 348 -0.09 2.00 -13.32
CA GLU A 348 0.48 1.51 -12.06
C GLU A 348 -0.29 2.06 -10.86
N LEU A 349 -0.55 3.38 -10.83
CA LEU A 349 -1.35 3.98 -9.76
C LEU A 349 -2.78 3.40 -9.73
N ASP A 350 -3.40 3.15 -10.89
CA ASP A 350 -4.74 2.57 -10.97
C ASP A 350 -4.80 1.13 -10.43
N TYR A 351 -3.77 0.32 -10.70
CA TYR A 351 -3.63 -1.03 -10.16
C TYR A 351 -3.35 -1.01 -8.67
N GLN A 352 -2.42 -0.17 -8.20
CA GLN A 352 -2.10 -0.02 -6.79
C GLN A 352 -3.35 0.34 -5.97
N VAL A 353 -4.13 1.33 -6.43
CA VAL A 353 -5.40 1.70 -5.76
C VAL A 353 -6.40 0.55 -5.76
N GLY A 354 -6.45 -0.24 -6.84
CA GLY A 354 -7.28 -1.44 -6.92
C GLY A 354 -6.89 -2.49 -5.88
N GLU A 355 -5.60 -2.71 -5.68
CA GLU A 355 -5.05 -3.63 -4.68
C GLU A 355 -5.26 -3.12 -3.26
N ASP A 356 -5.02 -1.84 -2.98
CA ASP A 356 -5.26 -1.24 -1.67
C ASP A 356 -6.73 -1.37 -1.27
N LEU A 357 -7.66 -1.17 -2.21
CA LEU A 357 -9.08 -1.39 -1.97
C LEU A 357 -9.39 -2.86 -1.64
N LYS A 358 -8.83 -3.79 -2.43
CA LYS A 358 -9.05 -5.24 -2.31
C LYS A 358 -8.48 -5.80 -1.00
N ASP A 359 -7.23 -5.50 -0.69
CA ASP A 359 -6.44 -6.21 0.32
C ASP A 359 -6.28 -5.41 1.62
N ARG A 360 -6.45 -4.07 1.61
CA ARG A 360 -6.33 -3.22 2.80
C ARG A 360 -7.66 -2.64 3.25
N ILE A 361 -8.32 -1.85 2.40
CA ILE A 361 -9.47 -1.03 2.82
C ILE A 361 -10.72 -1.87 3.04
N ILE A 362 -11.09 -2.77 2.11
CA ILE A 362 -12.29 -3.59 2.28
C ILE A 362 -12.16 -4.51 3.52
N PRO A 363 -11.01 -5.18 3.76
CA PRO A 363 -10.85 -6.01 4.96
C PRO A 363 -10.77 -5.20 6.26
N HIS A 364 -10.07 -4.06 6.25
CA HIS A 364 -9.76 -3.24 7.44
C HIS A 364 -10.54 -1.92 7.50
N ALA A 365 -11.74 -1.87 6.90
CA ALA A 365 -12.49 -0.61 6.74
C ALA A 365 -12.75 0.14 8.06
N ILE A 366 -12.86 -0.59 9.19
CA ILE A 366 -13.05 0.04 10.51
C ILE A 366 -11.77 0.70 11.03
N ASP A 367 -10.60 0.13 10.73
CA ASP A 367 -9.30 0.66 11.16
C ASP A 367 -8.96 1.92 10.32
N PHE A 368 -9.29 1.90 9.03
CA PHE A 368 -9.24 3.09 8.20
C PHE A 368 -10.27 4.14 8.66
N PHE A 369 -11.50 3.75 9.00
CA PHE A 369 -12.50 4.70 9.51
C PHE A 369 -12.08 5.37 10.82
N THR A 370 -11.50 4.62 11.76
CA THR A 370 -11.02 5.14 13.05
C THR A 370 -9.68 5.86 12.94
N GLY A 371 -8.93 5.67 11.85
CA GLY A 371 -7.61 6.24 11.63
C GLY A 371 -6.46 5.41 12.21
N LYS A 372 -6.75 4.28 12.86
CA LYS A 372 -5.72 3.37 13.40
C LYS A 372 -4.86 2.74 12.32
N ALA A 373 -5.43 2.51 11.14
CA ALA A 373 -4.65 2.01 10.00
C ALA A 373 -3.45 2.93 9.69
N LEU A 374 -3.61 4.25 9.82
CA LEU A 374 -2.53 5.22 9.61
C LEU A 374 -1.43 5.11 10.66
N GLN A 375 -1.77 4.74 11.90
CA GLN A 375 -0.76 4.55 12.95
C GLN A 375 0.10 3.33 12.67
N VAL A 376 -0.52 2.24 12.21
CA VAL A 376 0.21 1.01 11.85
C VAL A 376 1.04 1.21 10.58
N GLU A 377 0.50 1.89 9.57
CA GLU A 377 1.23 2.16 8.32
C GLU A 377 2.39 3.14 8.51
N ASN A 378 2.28 4.08 9.45
CA ASN A 378 3.35 5.03 9.75
C ASN A 378 4.28 4.58 10.88
N ALA A 379 3.98 3.51 11.62
CA ALA A 379 4.81 3.08 12.75
C ALA A 379 6.28 2.82 12.36
N ASP A 380 6.53 2.40 11.12
CA ASP A 380 7.88 2.18 10.58
C ASP A 380 8.66 3.50 10.32
N GLU A 381 8.02 4.68 10.26
CA GLU A 381 8.70 5.98 10.11
C GLU A 381 9.04 6.66 11.45
N TRP A 382 8.41 6.25 12.55
CA TRP A 382 8.56 6.91 13.86
C TRP A 382 9.54 6.17 14.80
N ASP A 383 10.02 4.98 14.45
CA ASP A 383 11.00 4.21 15.25
C ASP A 383 12.47 4.60 14.94
N ASP A 384 12.73 5.47 13.96
CA ASP A 384 14.09 5.83 13.51
C ASP A 384 14.60 7.21 13.99
N GLU A 385 13.79 8.03 14.68
CA GLU A 385 14.20 9.39 15.09
C GLU A 385 14.63 9.54 16.57
N ASP A 386 14.38 8.55 17.44
CA ASP A 386 14.73 8.62 18.87
C ASP A 386 16.05 7.92 19.26
N ALA A 387 16.83 7.43 18.30
CA ALA A 387 18.05 6.64 18.56
C ALA A 387 19.39 7.36 18.30
N LEU A 388 19.40 8.69 18.13
CA LEU A 388 20.64 9.45 17.83
C LEU A 388 20.74 10.80 18.57
N ASP A 389 20.66 10.83 19.90
CA ASP A 389 21.21 11.96 20.67
C ASP A 389 21.72 11.56 22.07
N ASP A 390 22.69 10.64 22.14
CA ASP A 390 23.52 10.52 23.35
C ASP A 390 24.95 10.04 23.03
N TYR A 391 25.69 10.85 22.26
CA TYR A 391 27.14 10.74 22.16
C TYR A 391 27.78 12.13 22.08
N ASP A 392 27.90 12.81 23.22
CA ASP A 392 29.12 13.53 23.62
C ASP A 392 28.90 14.19 25.00
N ASP A 393 29.62 13.74 26.02
CA ASP A 393 30.83 14.44 26.51
C ASP A 393 31.15 13.95 27.96
N GLU A 394 31.88 12.83 28.07
CA GLU A 394 32.67 12.53 29.27
C GLU A 394 34.15 12.50 28.87
N ASP A 395 34.88 13.56 29.20
CA ASP A 395 36.25 13.38 29.70
C ASP A 395 36.60 14.43 30.75
N ASP A 396 37.04 13.89 31.87
CA ASP A 396 37.36 14.45 33.17
C ASP A 396 38.77 15.09 33.19
N ASP A 397 39.03 15.97 34.17
CA ASP A 397 40.29 16.12 34.93
C ASP A 397 40.51 17.54 35.51
N ASP A 398 40.16 17.64 36.80
CA ASP A 398 40.78 18.33 37.95
C ASP A 398 41.91 19.39 37.80
N GLU A 399 41.78 20.53 38.52
CA GLU A 399 42.59 20.85 39.73
C GLU A 399 42.40 22.33 40.24
N ASP A 400 41.78 22.42 41.42
CA ASP A 400 42.07 23.22 42.64
C ASP A 400 42.28 24.76 42.71
N ASP A 401 41.56 25.31 43.70
CA ASP A 401 41.87 26.35 44.71
C ASP A 401 42.13 27.83 44.32
N ASP A 402 41.22 28.74 44.72
CA ASP A 402 41.42 29.63 45.89
C ASP A 402 40.24 30.64 46.03
N ALA A 403 39.71 30.79 47.25
CA ALA A 403 38.58 31.65 47.64
C ALA A 403 39.06 33.08 48.05
N PRO A 404 38.29 34.02 48.67
CA PRO A 404 36.86 34.06 49.06
C PRO A 404 36.22 35.49 48.84
N PRO A 405 35.24 36.04 49.62
CA PRO A 405 33.97 36.55 49.07
C PRO A 405 33.68 38.05 49.35
N ALA A 406 32.71 38.67 48.65
CA ALA A 406 32.19 39.99 49.05
C ALA A 406 30.73 40.26 48.63
N ARG A 407 29.81 39.95 49.55
CA ARG A 407 28.65 40.73 50.06
C ARG A 407 28.19 41.98 49.27
N GLN A 408 26.88 42.04 48.98
CA GLN A 408 25.85 43.01 49.46
C GLN A 408 24.82 43.38 48.37
N ASP A 409 23.58 42.93 48.58
CA ASP A 409 22.37 43.73 48.28
C ASP A 409 22.40 45.01 49.14
N PRO A 410 21.86 46.18 48.70
CA PRO A 410 20.40 46.30 48.58
C PRO A 410 19.80 47.36 47.60
N GLN A 411 18.51 47.14 47.32
CA GLN A 411 17.36 48.07 47.26
C GLN A 411 17.19 49.13 46.14
N GLU A 412 16.04 48.97 45.47
CA GLU A 412 15.00 49.96 45.14
C GLU A 412 15.36 51.46 45.05
N CYS A 413 15.02 52.10 43.92
CA CYS A 413 14.12 53.27 43.96
C CYS A 413 13.52 53.63 42.59
N LYS A 414 12.26 54.08 42.69
CA LYS A 414 11.30 54.47 41.66
C LYS A 414 11.60 55.84 41.00
N GLN A 415 10.78 56.11 39.97
CA GLN A 415 10.44 57.41 39.35
C GLN A 415 11.44 57.82 38.26
N GLN A 416 11.02 58.20 37.05
CA GLN A 416 9.80 58.87 36.64
C GLN A 416 9.60 58.67 35.13
#